data_AF-A0A423LUG5-F1
#
_entry.id   AF-A0A423LUG5-F1
#
_cell.length_a   1.000
_cell.length_b   1.000
_cell.length_c   1.000
_cell.angle_alpha   90.00
_cell.angle_beta   90.00
_cell.angle_gamma   90.00
#
_symmetry.space_group_name_H-M   'P 1'
#
loop_
_entity.id
_entity.type
_entity.pdbx_description
1 polymer ?
#
loop_
_entity_poly.entity_id
_entity_poly.type
_entity_poly.pdbx_seq_one_letter_code
_entity_poly.pdbx_strand_id
1 'polypeptide(L)'
;MTVLTIFFCGTGSNKFDVTHENFWNGELISTLAANHSGREFAEWIVVDGPGSGNLQADDLFTKTKEYGLSGTLFGKGWEENVQHALNIIKGKCDWQREQLTEVEYNRLKAAGIPIDDVKVEGSWMWRKYNYGDRSITQQKLQEGIIKTFRKDGIIPTRVNLVGWSRGGVSCHMLANAMLKDIQLKNIPVNIFALDPVPGIGNFQEERVKLGSNVKEYVAFYARDERSKGFSCVIPQTATGTKTSVYPMAGRHATMAGNATADGGVPASASDLKTLVEPGRIVRHYAETCLKRWGVQLNKTLNLTPTDLQNLSNGIVRDEARYKRMHNISYTYFTELDKGERYVSLGSNGVPFSAVKGPIYNPATGLTTSVLDVAAYRVIG
;
A
#
# COMPACT_ATOMS: atom_id res chain seq x y z
N MET A 1 -24.99 -1.47 -2.66
CA MET A 1 -23.70 -1.66 -3.38
C MET A 1 -22.62 -1.89 -2.32
N THR A 2 -21.93 -3.03 -2.35
CA THR A 2 -20.81 -3.32 -1.46
C THR A 2 -19.49 -2.88 -2.10
N VAL A 3 -18.80 -1.95 -1.44
CA VAL A 3 -17.48 -1.46 -1.79
C VAL A 3 -16.48 -2.08 -0.82
N LEU A 4 -15.44 -2.73 -1.34
CA LEU A 4 -14.33 -3.24 -0.55
C LEU A 4 -13.06 -2.42 -0.83
N THR A 5 -12.42 -1.88 0.20
CA THR A 5 -11.16 -1.14 0.06
C THR A 5 -9.99 -1.93 0.64
N ILE A 6 -8.93 -2.12 -0.13
CA ILE A 6 -7.75 -2.90 0.27
C ILE A 6 -6.55 -1.97 0.30
N PHE A 7 -5.94 -1.85 1.48
CA PHE A 7 -4.76 -1.03 1.73
C PHE A 7 -3.51 -1.93 1.77
N PHE A 8 -2.53 -1.67 0.92
CA PHE A 8 -1.25 -2.39 0.90
C PHE A 8 -0.12 -1.49 1.38
N CYS A 9 0.42 -1.80 2.56
CA CYS A 9 1.54 -1.07 3.14
C CYS A 9 2.82 -1.24 2.28
N GLY A 10 3.71 -0.25 2.36
CA GLY A 10 5.00 -0.28 1.69
C GLY A 10 6.00 -1.22 2.33
N THR A 11 7.13 -1.44 1.66
CA THR A 11 8.27 -2.21 2.18
C THR A 11 8.60 -1.90 3.63
N GLY A 12 8.62 -2.91 4.50
CA GLY A 12 8.96 -2.73 5.92
C GLY A 12 7.90 -2.01 6.75
N SER A 13 6.79 -1.57 6.12
CA SER A 13 5.68 -0.91 6.79
C SER A 13 4.54 -1.89 7.08
N ASN A 14 3.76 -1.60 8.12
CA ASN A 14 2.67 -2.43 8.61
C ASN A 14 1.48 -1.58 9.10
N LYS A 15 0.37 -2.24 9.44
CA LYS A 15 -0.86 -1.56 9.88
C LYS A 15 -0.71 -0.67 11.12
N PHE A 16 0.30 -0.90 11.95
CA PHE A 16 0.54 -0.16 13.19
C PHE A 16 1.40 1.09 13.00
N ASP A 17 1.84 1.40 11.77
CA ASP A 17 2.68 2.56 11.49
C ASP A 17 1.96 3.92 11.55
N VAL A 18 0.73 3.93 12.07
CA VAL A 18 0.01 5.13 12.49
C VAL A 18 0.78 5.95 13.53
N THR A 19 1.72 5.34 14.25
CA THR A 19 2.59 6.00 15.25
C THR A 19 4.08 5.71 15.05
N HIS A 20 4.52 5.31 13.86
CA HIS A 20 5.92 4.99 13.62
C HIS A 20 6.80 6.27 13.64
N GLU A 21 7.96 6.20 14.30
CA GLU A 21 8.88 7.33 14.52
C GLU A 21 9.32 8.08 13.26
N ASN A 22 9.34 7.43 12.08
CA ASN A 22 9.76 8.05 10.82
C ASN A 22 8.66 8.90 10.17
N PHE A 23 7.42 8.84 10.68
CA PHE A 23 6.26 9.51 10.09
C PHE A 23 5.60 10.41 11.12
N TRP A 24 5.76 11.72 10.94
CA TRP A 24 5.34 12.71 11.94
C TRP A 24 3.84 12.74 12.24
N ASN A 25 3.03 12.20 11.33
CA ASN A 25 1.57 12.11 11.43
C ASN A 25 1.06 10.73 10.96
N GLY A 26 1.84 9.69 11.23
CA GLY A 26 1.59 8.32 10.79
C GLY A 26 1.94 8.08 9.32
N GLU A 27 2.26 6.83 8.98
CA GLU A 27 2.44 6.41 7.60
C GLU A 27 1.08 6.47 6.88
N LEU A 28 1.07 6.92 5.63
CA LEU A 28 -0.17 7.31 4.95
C LEU A 28 -1.12 6.12 4.74
N ILE A 29 -0.65 4.97 4.27
CA ILE A 29 -1.52 3.82 3.98
C ILE A 29 -2.17 3.28 5.26
N SER A 30 -1.38 3.06 6.31
CA SER A 30 -1.85 2.64 7.63
C SER A 30 -2.80 3.67 8.24
N THR A 31 -2.53 4.97 8.09
CA THR A 31 -3.40 6.05 8.56
C THR A 31 -4.74 6.09 7.83
N LEU A 32 -4.76 5.89 6.50
CA LEU A 32 -6.01 5.81 5.73
C LEU A 32 -6.85 4.60 6.15
N ALA A 33 -6.22 3.45 6.36
CA ALA A 33 -6.88 2.24 6.83
C ALA A 33 -7.48 2.44 8.23
N ALA A 34 -6.70 2.96 9.18
CA ALA A 34 -7.15 3.23 10.55
C ALA A 34 -8.27 4.28 10.63
N ASN A 35 -8.39 5.12 9.61
CA ASN A 35 -9.43 6.12 9.48
C ASN A 35 -10.68 5.61 8.73
N HIS A 36 -10.68 4.39 8.20
CA HIS A 36 -11.85 3.81 7.56
C HIS A 36 -12.96 3.57 8.60
N SER A 37 -14.19 4.04 8.34
CA SER A 37 -15.30 3.94 9.31
C SER A 37 -16.08 2.62 9.23
N GLY A 38 -15.95 1.91 8.12
CA GLY A 38 -16.58 0.61 7.88
C GLY A 38 -15.97 -0.54 8.70
N ARG A 39 -16.51 -1.73 8.54
CA ARG A 39 -16.06 -2.94 9.24
C ARG A 39 -14.90 -3.61 8.50
N GLU A 40 -13.81 -3.85 9.22
CA GLU A 40 -12.68 -4.63 8.70
C GLU A 40 -13.16 -6.01 8.23
N PHE A 41 -12.50 -6.56 7.20
CA PHE A 41 -12.83 -7.77 6.45
C PHE A 41 -14.08 -7.68 5.57
N ALA A 42 -15.13 -6.99 6.01
CA ALA A 42 -16.34 -6.80 5.22
C ALA A 42 -16.20 -5.68 4.17
N GLU A 43 -15.76 -4.49 4.60
CA GLU A 43 -15.71 -3.26 3.80
C GLU A 43 -14.28 -2.78 3.55
N TRP A 44 -13.32 -3.20 4.37
CA TRP A 44 -11.91 -2.90 4.13
C TRP A 44 -10.97 -3.92 4.77
N ILE A 45 -9.73 -4.00 4.28
CA ILE A 45 -8.62 -4.65 4.98
C ILE A 45 -7.34 -3.84 4.77
N VAL A 46 -6.39 -4.00 5.69
CA VAL A 46 -5.00 -3.57 5.51
C VAL A 46 -4.10 -4.79 5.48
N VAL A 47 -3.15 -4.78 4.56
CA VAL A 47 -2.19 -5.86 4.32
C VAL A 47 -0.79 -5.30 4.54
N ASP A 48 -0.10 -5.87 5.51
CA ASP A 48 1.28 -5.53 5.83
C ASP A 48 2.21 -5.63 4.62
N GLY A 49 3.17 -4.72 4.59
CA GLY A 49 4.11 -4.62 3.50
C GLY A 49 5.15 -5.75 3.54
N PRO A 50 5.72 -6.12 2.38
CA PRO A 50 6.75 -7.14 2.33
C PRO A 50 7.96 -6.72 3.18
N GLY A 51 8.41 -7.60 4.08
CA GLY A 51 9.57 -7.35 4.95
C GLY A 51 9.29 -6.69 6.29
N SER A 52 8.03 -6.44 6.63
CA SER A 52 7.62 -5.84 7.92
C SER A 52 7.70 -6.80 9.11
N GLY A 53 8.10 -8.06 8.90
CA GLY A 53 7.94 -9.15 9.86
C GLY A 53 6.55 -9.79 9.84
N ASN A 54 5.61 -9.29 9.01
CA ASN A 54 4.25 -9.80 8.82
C ASN A 54 3.53 -10.04 10.15
N LEU A 55 3.31 -8.96 10.91
CA LEU A 55 2.64 -9.01 12.22
C LEU A 55 1.17 -9.45 12.10
N GLN A 56 0.62 -9.47 10.88
CA GLN A 56 -0.69 -10.03 10.53
C GLN A 56 -0.66 -11.50 10.08
N ALA A 57 0.43 -12.26 10.27
CA ALA A 57 0.51 -13.66 9.82
C ALA A 57 -0.61 -14.57 10.35
N ASP A 58 -1.26 -14.20 11.46
CA ASP A 58 -2.40 -14.91 12.04
C ASP A 58 -3.73 -14.58 11.35
N ASP A 59 -3.82 -13.44 10.67
CA ASP A 59 -5.02 -12.95 9.98
C ASP A 59 -5.07 -13.39 8.51
N LEU A 60 -3.98 -13.95 7.95
CA LEU A 60 -3.91 -14.28 6.53
C LEU A 60 -4.77 -15.50 6.15
N PHE A 61 -5.42 -15.40 4.99
CA PHE A 61 -6.21 -16.47 4.36
C PHE A 61 -5.36 -17.41 3.49
N THR A 62 -4.04 -17.29 3.61
CA THR A 62 -3.06 -18.01 2.80
C THR A 62 -1.85 -18.31 3.69
N LYS A 63 -1.29 -19.52 3.55
CA LYS A 63 -0.10 -19.91 4.30
C LYS A 63 1.12 -19.13 3.82
N THR A 64 1.73 -18.35 4.70
CA THR A 64 3.00 -17.67 4.42
C THR A 64 4.18 -18.52 4.85
N LYS A 65 5.28 -18.44 4.10
CA LYS A 65 6.60 -18.91 4.58
C LYS A 65 7.31 -17.75 5.28
N GLU A 66 8.08 -18.05 6.32
CA GLU A 66 8.99 -17.06 6.90
C GLU A 66 10.09 -16.75 5.88
N TYR A 67 10.07 -15.53 5.35
CA TYR A 67 11.10 -15.04 4.44
C TYR A 67 12.04 -14.16 5.26
N GLY A 68 13.26 -14.64 5.50
CA GLY A 68 14.31 -13.83 6.14
C GLY A 68 14.64 -12.55 5.36
N LEU A 69 15.54 -11.72 5.89
CA LEU A 69 15.94 -10.41 5.34
C LEU A 69 16.29 -10.45 3.84
N SER A 70 16.96 -11.51 3.37
CA SER A 70 17.32 -11.68 1.95
C SER A 70 16.12 -11.95 1.04
N GLY A 71 15.10 -12.69 1.49
CA GLY A 71 13.90 -12.97 0.71
C GLY A 71 13.03 -11.73 0.48
N THR A 72 13.04 -10.82 1.44
CA THR A 72 12.33 -9.55 1.39
C THR A 72 12.86 -8.63 0.29
N LEU A 73 14.19 -8.55 0.07
CA LEU A 73 14.78 -7.65 -0.92
C LEU A 73 14.47 -8.07 -2.37
N PHE A 74 14.30 -9.38 -2.61
CA PHE A 74 13.97 -9.95 -3.92
C PHE A 74 12.47 -10.16 -4.18
N GLY A 75 11.61 -9.66 -3.29
CA GLY A 75 10.17 -9.61 -3.55
C GLY A 75 9.35 -10.82 -3.14
N LYS A 76 9.82 -11.63 -2.20
CA LYS A 76 9.02 -12.73 -1.63
C LYS A 76 7.95 -12.20 -0.67
N GLY A 77 6.75 -12.77 -0.69
CA GLY A 77 5.61 -12.38 0.15
C GLY A 77 4.50 -11.62 -0.58
N TRP A 78 4.72 -11.18 -1.83
CA TRP A 78 3.73 -10.36 -2.56
C TRP A 78 2.60 -11.22 -3.09
N GLU A 79 2.97 -12.40 -3.61
CA GLU A 79 2.04 -13.37 -4.14
C GLU A 79 1.09 -13.85 -3.05
N GLU A 80 1.59 -14.08 -1.83
CA GLU A 80 0.76 -14.44 -0.67
C GLU A 80 -0.16 -13.28 -0.24
N ASN A 81 0.33 -12.04 -0.24
CA ASN A 81 -0.48 -10.86 0.06
C ASN A 81 -1.62 -10.67 -0.96
N VAL A 82 -1.31 -10.86 -2.24
CA VAL A 82 -2.30 -10.80 -3.33
C VAL A 82 -3.30 -11.95 -3.22
N GLN A 83 -2.84 -13.16 -2.92
CA GLN A 83 -3.72 -14.32 -2.73
C GLN A 83 -4.63 -14.15 -1.51
N HIS A 84 -4.10 -13.64 -0.40
CA HIS A 84 -4.90 -13.31 0.77
C HIS A 84 -6.01 -12.30 0.41
N ALA A 85 -5.67 -11.23 -0.29
CA ALA A 85 -6.63 -10.23 -0.73
C ALA A 85 -7.70 -10.82 -1.69
N LEU A 86 -7.32 -11.69 -2.64
CA LEU A 86 -8.26 -12.41 -3.49
C LEU A 86 -9.24 -13.27 -2.68
N ASN A 87 -8.73 -13.98 -1.68
CA ASN A 87 -9.52 -14.84 -0.81
C ASN A 87 -10.49 -14.02 0.05
N ILE A 88 -10.08 -12.85 0.53
CA ILE A 88 -10.97 -11.90 1.21
C ILE A 88 -12.04 -11.35 0.26
N ILE A 89 -11.69 -10.98 -0.98
CA ILE A 89 -12.69 -10.53 -1.98
C ILE A 89 -13.74 -11.63 -2.19
N LYS A 90 -13.31 -12.89 -2.29
CA LYS A 90 -14.20 -14.04 -2.47
C LYS A 90 -14.93 -14.48 -1.20
N GLY A 91 -14.55 -13.95 -0.04
CA GLY A 91 -15.10 -14.33 1.26
C GLY A 91 -14.91 -15.81 1.59
N LYS A 92 -13.85 -16.41 1.04
CA LYS A 92 -13.53 -17.82 1.18
C LYS A 92 -12.06 -17.97 1.53
N CYS A 93 -11.80 -18.68 2.62
CA CYS A 93 -10.48 -19.00 3.08
C CYS A 93 -10.02 -20.35 2.54
N ASP A 94 -8.82 -20.41 1.95
CA ASP A 94 -8.22 -21.65 1.47
C ASP A 94 -7.23 -22.26 2.46
N TRP A 95 -6.93 -21.55 3.56
CA TRP A 95 -5.99 -22.00 4.60
C TRP A 95 -6.36 -21.44 5.97
N GLN A 96 -6.45 -22.32 6.98
CA GLN A 96 -6.70 -21.90 8.36
C GLN A 96 -5.52 -22.27 9.25
N ARG A 97 -5.20 -21.39 10.21
CA ARG A 97 -4.25 -21.73 11.26
C ARG A 97 -4.99 -22.50 12.34
N GLU A 98 -4.90 -23.82 12.29
CA GLU A 98 -5.61 -24.71 13.22
C GLU A 98 -4.88 -24.88 14.55
N GLN A 99 -3.55 -24.75 14.60
CA GLN A 99 -2.78 -24.95 15.83
C GLN A 99 -2.81 -23.72 16.77
N LEU A 100 -2.88 -23.97 18.08
CA LEU A 100 -2.73 -22.96 19.13
C LEU A 100 -1.26 -22.52 19.29
N THR A 101 -1.06 -21.23 19.58
CA THR A 101 0.22 -20.75 20.12
C THR A 101 0.29 -21.00 21.63
N GLU A 102 1.50 -21.00 22.19
CA GLU A 102 1.72 -21.13 23.63
C GLU A 102 0.95 -20.08 24.44
N VAL A 103 0.95 -18.83 23.96
CA VAL A 103 0.26 -17.71 24.62
C VAL A 103 -1.25 -17.93 24.63
N GLU A 104 -1.83 -18.37 23.52
CA GLU A 104 -3.26 -18.68 23.42
C GLU A 104 -3.63 -19.86 24.32
N TYR A 105 -2.84 -20.93 24.30
CA TYR A 105 -3.03 -22.10 25.17
C TYR A 105 -3.06 -21.71 26.64
N ASN A 106 -2.06 -20.93 27.10
CA ASN A 106 -1.99 -20.48 28.48
C ASN A 106 -3.18 -19.58 28.85
N ARG A 107 -3.64 -18.73 27.94
CA ARG A 107 -4.82 -17.89 28.15
C ARG A 107 -6.11 -18.72 28.26
N LEU A 108 -6.27 -19.75 27.42
CA LEU A 108 -7.44 -20.64 27.45
C LEU A 108 -7.46 -21.51 28.72
N LYS A 109 -6.31 -22.06 29.13
CA LYS A 109 -6.17 -22.76 30.42
C LYS A 109 -6.51 -21.83 31.60
N ALA A 110 -5.98 -20.60 31.61
CA ALA A 110 -6.27 -19.62 32.66
C ALA A 110 -7.75 -19.22 32.70
N ALA A 111 -8.45 -19.24 31.58
CA ALA A 111 -9.88 -18.99 31.48
C ALA A 111 -10.77 -20.20 31.84
N GLY A 112 -10.17 -21.34 32.20
CA GLY A 112 -10.90 -22.57 32.56
C GLY A 112 -11.56 -23.28 31.38
N ILE A 113 -11.13 -23.01 30.15
CA ILE A 113 -11.67 -23.66 28.96
C ILE A 113 -11.06 -25.07 28.84
N PRO A 114 -11.87 -26.13 28.70
CA PRO A 114 -11.37 -27.49 28.58
C PRO A 114 -10.65 -27.68 27.24
N ILE A 115 -9.32 -27.75 27.30
CA ILE A 115 -8.43 -28.05 26.17
C ILE A 115 -7.42 -29.13 26.55
N ASP A 116 -7.04 -29.94 25.56
CA ASP A 116 -6.05 -31.01 25.68
C ASP A 116 -4.72 -30.48 26.24
N ASP A 117 -3.99 -31.30 26.98
CA ASP A 117 -2.66 -30.92 27.48
C ASP A 117 -1.61 -30.89 26.36
N VAL A 118 -0.61 -30.03 26.52
CA VAL A 118 0.50 -29.86 25.55
C VAL A 118 1.16 -31.21 25.26
N LYS A 119 1.16 -31.59 23.98
CA LYS A 119 1.92 -32.76 23.51
C LYS A 119 3.35 -32.34 23.23
N VAL A 120 4.30 -33.01 23.89
CA VAL A 120 5.74 -32.77 23.70
C VAL A 120 6.31 -33.89 22.83
N GLU A 121 6.88 -33.53 21.69
CA GLU A 121 7.47 -34.48 20.74
C GLU A 121 8.93 -34.13 20.47
N GLY A 122 9.75 -35.14 20.17
CA GLY A 122 11.18 -34.96 19.81
C GLY A 122 12.17 -35.35 20.91
N SER A 123 13.46 -35.23 20.60
CA SER A 123 14.55 -35.57 21.52
C SER A 123 14.87 -34.41 22.46
N TRP A 124 15.69 -34.66 23.49
CA TRP A 124 16.14 -33.63 24.46
C TRP A 124 16.66 -32.35 23.78
N MET A 125 17.38 -32.49 22.67
CA MET A 125 17.98 -31.37 21.92
C MET A 125 17.00 -30.63 21.00
N TRP A 126 15.83 -31.21 20.72
CA TRP A 126 14.86 -30.71 19.74
C TRP A 126 13.43 -31.03 20.20
N ARG A 127 12.98 -30.38 21.27
CA ARG A 127 11.58 -30.49 21.72
C ARG A 127 10.69 -29.61 20.85
N LYS A 128 9.61 -30.20 20.33
CA LYS A 128 8.48 -29.49 19.74
C LYS A 128 7.30 -29.60 20.69
N TYR A 129 6.65 -28.47 20.91
CA TYR A 129 5.45 -28.36 21.73
C TYR A 129 4.26 -28.18 20.80
N ASN A 130 3.29 -29.09 20.89
CA ASN A 130 2.02 -29.00 20.22
C ASN A 130 0.95 -28.67 21.26
N TYR A 131 0.39 -27.46 21.15
CA TYR A 131 -0.55 -26.89 22.11
C TYR A 131 -2.03 -27.21 21.77
N GLY A 132 -2.28 -28.12 20.83
CA GLY A 132 -3.62 -28.52 20.40
C GLY A 132 -4.24 -27.61 19.34
N ASP A 133 -5.46 -27.97 18.92
CA ASP A 133 -6.19 -27.31 17.84
C ASP A 133 -7.15 -26.21 18.35
N ARG A 134 -7.35 -25.18 17.53
CA ARG A 134 -8.31 -24.10 17.73
C ARG A 134 -9.73 -24.59 17.40
N SER A 135 -10.68 -24.36 18.32
CA SER A 135 -12.10 -24.62 18.07
C SER A 135 -12.69 -23.71 16.98
N ILE A 136 -12.29 -22.43 16.99
CA ILE A 136 -12.62 -21.44 15.96
C ILE A 136 -11.34 -20.70 15.57
N THR A 137 -11.03 -20.69 14.28
CA THR A 137 -9.86 -19.99 13.73
C THR A 137 -10.20 -18.52 13.45
N GLN A 138 -9.20 -17.64 13.47
CA GLN A 138 -9.38 -16.23 13.08
C GLN A 138 -9.98 -16.13 11.67
N GLN A 139 -9.54 -17.02 10.77
CA GLN A 139 -10.06 -17.09 9.41
C GLN A 139 -11.56 -17.39 9.35
N LYS A 140 -12.06 -18.32 10.18
CA LYS A 140 -13.51 -18.59 10.30
C LYS A 140 -14.28 -17.38 10.82
N LEU A 141 -13.72 -16.63 11.79
CA LEU A 141 -14.33 -15.40 12.29
C LEU A 141 -14.43 -14.34 11.19
N GLN A 142 -13.35 -14.13 10.45
CA GLN A 142 -13.30 -13.18 9.33
C GLN A 142 -14.28 -13.57 8.21
N GLU A 143 -14.40 -14.85 7.86
CA GLU A 143 -15.45 -15.31 6.93
C GLU A 143 -16.86 -15.02 7.46
N GLY A 144 -17.08 -15.22 8.77
CA GLY A 144 -18.35 -14.91 9.42
C GLY A 144 -18.70 -13.42 9.32
N ILE A 145 -17.71 -12.54 9.56
CA ILE A 145 -17.84 -11.09 9.38
C ILE A 145 -18.22 -10.77 7.93
N ILE A 146 -17.53 -11.35 6.95
CA ILE A 146 -17.80 -11.13 5.53
C ILE A 146 -19.24 -11.54 5.19
N LYS A 147 -19.66 -12.76 5.56
CA LYS A 147 -20.99 -13.30 5.28
C LYS A 147 -22.10 -12.50 5.96
N THR A 148 -21.83 -11.95 7.13
CA THR A 148 -22.83 -11.20 7.92
C THR A 148 -22.99 -9.76 7.44
N PHE A 149 -21.88 -9.10 7.09
CA PHE A 149 -21.88 -7.64 6.94
C PHE A 149 -21.75 -7.14 5.51
N ARG A 150 -21.32 -7.96 4.54
CA ARG A 150 -21.36 -7.53 3.13
C ARG A 150 -22.80 -7.51 2.62
N LYS A 151 -23.21 -6.32 2.17
CA LYS A 151 -24.52 -6.10 1.57
C LYS A 151 -24.51 -6.69 0.14
N ASP A 152 -25.66 -7.09 -0.39
CA ASP A 152 -25.78 -7.56 -1.79
C ASP A 152 -24.97 -8.83 -2.15
N GLY A 153 -24.47 -9.56 -1.16
CA GLY A 153 -23.75 -10.83 -1.34
C GLY A 153 -22.28 -10.79 -0.92
N ILE A 154 -21.62 -11.94 -1.01
CA ILE A 154 -20.24 -12.13 -0.54
C ILE A 154 -19.25 -11.37 -1.44
N ILE A 155 -19.44 -11.40 -2.75
CA ILE A 155 -18.55 -10.75 -3.71
C ILE A 155 -18.87 -9.24 -3.73
N PRO A 156 -17.88 -8.36 -3.50
CA PRO A 156 -18.11 -6.93 -3.57
C PRO A 156 -18.41 -6.49 -5.00
N THR A 157 -19.27 -5.49 -5.13
CA THR A 157 -19.64 -4.89 -6.43
C THR A 157 -18.61 -3.90 -6.98
N ARG A 158 -17.64 -3.49 -6.15
CA ARG A 158 -16.50 -2.64 -6.52
C ARG A 158 -15.34 -2.89 -5.55
N VAL A 159 -14.12 -2.82 -6.06
CA VAL A 159 -12.90 -2.87 -5.25
C VAL A 159 -12.09 -1.59 -5.43
N ASN A 160 -11.68 -0.97 -4.32
CA ASN A 160 -10.73 0.14 -4.31
C ASN A 160 -9.40 -0.36 -3.75
N LEU A 161 -8.29 -0.03 -4.39
CA LEU A 161 -6.95 -0.45 -3.98
C LEU A 161 -6.12 0.78 -3.67
N VAL A 162 -5.44 0.77 -2.53
CA VAL A 162 -4.54 1.86 -2.12
C VAL A 162 -3.22 1.24 -1.74
N GLY A 163 -2.10 1.75 -2.25
CA GLY A 163 -0.81 1.17 -1.90
C GLY A 163 0.38 2.07 -2.14
N TRP A 164 1.42 1.88 -1.34
CA TRP A 164 2.69 2.60 -1.45
C TRP A 164 3.83 1.63 -1.75
N SER A 165 4.83 2.05 -2.53
CA SER A 165 6.02 1.24 -2.80
C SER A 165 5.65 -0.10 -3.44
N ARG A 166 6.17 -1.20 -2.91
CA ARG A 166 5.76 -2.56 -3.27
C ARG A 166 4.27 -2.82 -3.04
N GLY A 167 3.64 -2.17 -2.05
CA GLY A 167 2.19 -2.23 -1.88
C GLY A 167 1.42 -1.62 -3.04
N GLY A 168 1.94 -0.55 -3.66
CA GLY A 168 1.39 -0.01 -4.91
C GLY A 168 1.49 -0.99 -6.08
N VAL A 169 2.57 -1.77 -6.15
CA VAL A 169 2.73 -2.86 -7.11
C VAL A 169 1.77 -4.02 -6.80
N SER A 170 1.54 -4.34 -5.52
CA SER A 170 0.52 -5.32 -5.11
C SER A 170 -0.89 -4.91 -5.57
N CYS A 171 -1.21 -3.62 -5.62
CA CYS A 171 -2.45 -3.16 -6.25
C CYS A 171 -2.54 -3.56 -7.73
N HIS A 172 -1.45 -3.40 -8.49
CA HIS A 172 -1.42 -3.81 -9.90
C HIS A 172 -1.61 -5.32 -10.05
N MET A 173 -0.87 -6.10 -9.25
CA MET A 173 -0.94 -7.56 -9.26
C MET A 173 -2.34 -8.06 -8.92
N LEU A 174 -2.97 -7.50 -7.88
CA LEU A 174 -4.33 -7.89 -7.48
C LEU A 174 -5.37 -7.54 -8.54
N ALA A 175 -5.32 -6.33 -9.12
CA ALA A 175 -6.23 -5.94 -10.18
C ALA A 175 -6.16 -6.91 -11.38
N ASN A 176 -4.94 -7.31 -11.77
CA ASN A 176 -4.74 -8.27 -12.85
C ASN A 176 -5.16 -9.69 -12.47
N ALA A 177 -4.97 -10.10 -11.22
CA ALA A 177 -5.44 -11.40 -10.73
C ALA A 177 -6.98 -11.47 -10.69
N MET A 178 -7.64 -10.39 -10.28
CA MET A 178 -9.10 -10.26 -10.36
C MET A 178 -9.60 -10.39 -11.80
N LEU A 179 -8.91 -9.78 -12.77
CA LEU A 179 -9.28 -9.87 -14.18
C LEU A 179 -9.19 -11.31 -14.73
N LYS A 180 -8.25 -12.11 -14.21
CA LYS A 180 -8.06 -13.52 -14.59
C LYS A 180 -9.05 -14.46 -13.89
N ASP A 181 -9.63 -14.06 -12.76
CA ASP A 181 -10.59 -14.89 -12.01
C ASP A 181 -12.01 -14.79 -12.61
N ILE A 182 -12.61 -15.94 -12.91
CA ILE A 182 -13.92 -16.03 -13.56
C ILE A 182 -15.05 -15.32 -12.79
N GLN A 183 -14.97 -15.29 -11.46
CA GLN A 183 -15.97 -14.66 -10.58
C GLN A 183 -15.72 -13.16 -10.42
N LEU A 184 -14.46 -12.72 -10.54
CA LEU A 184 -14.06 -11.35 -10.22
C LEU A 184 -13.79 -10.47 -11.45
N LYS A 185 -13.65 -11.04 -12.64
CA LYS A 185 -13.23 -10.33 -13.87
C LYS A 185 -14.11 -9.13 -14.26
N ASN A 186 -15.36 -9.13 -13.82
CA ASN A 186 -16.33 -8.07 -14.12
C ASN A 186 -16.42 -7.01 -13.01
N ILE A 187 -15.72 -7.20 -11.88
CA ILE A 187 -15.74 -6.25 -10.77
C ILE A 187 -14.86 -5.05 -11.12
N PRO A 188 -15.40 -3.81 -11.13
CA PRO A 188 -14.62 -2.61 -11.41
C PRO A 188 -13.63 -2.33 -10.28
N VAL A 189 -12.42 -1.92 -10.65
CA VAL A 189 -11.32 -1.60 -9.74
C VAL A 189 -10.91 -0.14 -9.88
N ASN A 190 -10.72 0.55 -8.76
CA ASN A 190 -10.04 1.85 -8.72
C ASN A 190 -8.73 1.71 -7.95
N ILE A 191 -7.69 2.43 -8.35
CA ILE A 191 -6.36 2.35 -7.72
C ILE A 191 -5.86 3.75 -7.36
N PHE A 192 -5.43 3.93 -6.10
CA PHE A 192 -4.64 5.06 -5.65
C PHE A 192 -3.23 4.58 -5.24
N ALA A 193 -2.21 4.91 -6.02
CA ALA A 193 -0.86 4.40 -5.80
C ALA A 193 0.14 5.52 -5.44
N LEU A 194 1.07 5.20 -4.54
CA LEU A 194 2.18 6.06 -4.16
C LEU A 194 3.48 5.38 -4.57
N ASP A 195 4.18 5.97 -5.53
CA ASP A 195 5.50 5.52 -5.97
C ASP A 195 5.63 3.99 -6.09
N PRO A 196 4.81 3.31 -6.92
CA PRO A 196 4.83 1.85 -7.01
C PRO A 196 6.20 1.37 -7.50
N VAL A 197 6.99 0.74 -6.62
CA VAL A 197 8.37 0.32 -6.91
C VAL A 197 8.44 -1.21 -6.78
N PRO A 198 8.69 -1.95 -7.88
CA PRO A 198 8.83 -3.40 -7.83
C PRO A 198 10.25 -3.82 -7.41
N GLY A 199 11.23 -2.93 -7.45
CA GLY A 199 12.62 -3.29 -7.24
C GLY A 199 13.25 -3.99 -8.45
N ILE A 200 14.54 -4.30 -8.32
CA ILE A 200 15.37 -4.75 -9.45
C ILE A 200 14.87 -6.10 -10.00
N GLY A 201 14.62 -6.16 -11.31
CA GLY A 201 14.26 -7.39 -12.02
C GLY A 201 12.78 -7.79 -11.96
N ASN A 202 11.92 -6.97 -11.35
CA ASN A 202 10.52 -7.32 -11.06
C ASN A 202 9.48 -6.58 -11.96
N PHE A 203 9.76 -6.47 -13.26
CA PHE A 203 8.93 -5.76 -14.24
C PHE A 203 8.05 -6.68 -15.11
N GLN A 204 7.56 -7.78 -14.54
CA GLN A 204 6.65 -8.73 -15.20
C GLN A 204 5.30 -8.06 -15.51
N GLU A 205 4.55 -8.59 -16.48
CA GLU A 205 3.35 -7.94 -17.01
C GLU A 205 2.31 -7.59 -15.95
N GLU A 206 2.09 -8.47 -14.98
CA GLU A 206 1.13 -8.27 -13.89
C GLU A 206 1.49 -7.12 -12.94
N ARG A 207 2.74 -6.64 -13.00
CA ARG A 207 3.26 -5.54 -12.17
C ARG A 207 3.29 -4.21 -12.93
N VAL A 208 3.32 -4.25 -14.27
CA VAL A 208 3.55 -3.08 -15.12
C VAL A 208 2.43 -2.78 -16.13
N LYS A 209 1.42 -3.62 -16.22
CA LYS A 209 0.22 -3.40 -17.02
C LYS A 209 -1.01 -3.44 -16.12
N LEU A 210 -2.07 -2.73 -16.52
CA LEU A 210 -3.38 -2.78 -15.88
C LEU A 210 -4.45 -3.09 -16.92
N GLY A 211 -5.22 -4.13 -16.65
CA GLY A 211 -6.30 -4.57 -17.52
C GLY A 211 -7.57 -3.73 -17.44
N SER A 212 -8.56 -4.09 -18.26
CA SER A 212 -9.78 -3.30 -18.51
C SER A 212 -10.78 -3.25 -17.34
N ASN A 213 -10.58 -4.07 -16.30
CA ASN A 213 -11.36 -3.97 -15.06
C ASN A 213 -10.98 -2.73 -14.24
N VAL A 214 -9.77 -2.18 -14.41
CA VAL A 214 -9.37 -0.91 -13.78
C VAL A 214 -10.09 0.24 -14.47
N LYS A 215 -10.88 1.02 -13.72
CA LYS A 215 -11.67 2.14 -14.24
C LYS A 215 -11.01 3.48 -13.98
N GLU A 216 -10.28 3.58 -12.87
CA GLU A 216 -9.54 4.77 -12.51
C GLU A 216 -8.21 4.41 -11.83
N TYR A 217 -7.14 5.07 -12.27
CA TYR A 217 -5.80 4.98 -11.71
C TYR A 217 -5.32 6.40 -11.39
N VAL A 218 -5.12 6.68 -10.11
CA VAL A 218 -4.54 7.94 -9.63
C VAL A 218 -3.24 7.60 -8.92
N ALA A 219 -2.14 8.25 -9.30
CA ALA A 219 -0.86 7.98 -8.66
C ALA A 219 0.00 9.23 -8.48
N PHE A 220 0.75 9.24 -7.37
CA PHE A 220 1.75 10.25 -7.05
C PHE A 220 3.15 9.63 -7.07
N TYR A 221 4.10 10.35 -7.66
CA TYR A 221 5.47 9.88 -7.88
C TYR A 221 6.50 10.85 -7.28
N ALA A 222 7.48 10.29 -6.57
CA ALA A 222 8.51 11.06 -5.88
C ALA A 222 9.51 11.67 -6.88
N ARG A 223 9.43 12.97 -7.13
CA ARG A 223 10.27 13.64 -8.13
C ARG A 223 11.76 13.58 -7.77
N ASP A 224 12.09 13.60 -6.49
CA ASP A 224 13.44 13.81 -5.98
C ASP A 224 14.14 12.52 -5.51
N GLU A 225 13.51 11.36 -5.72
CA GLU A 225 14.11 10.06 -5.45
C GLU A 225 15.17 9.69 -6.50
N ARG A 226 16.31 9.15 -6.07
CA ARG A 226 17.43 8.73 -6.93
C ARG A 226 18.07 7.41 -6.51
N SER A 227 17.55 6.69 -5.53
CA SER A 227 18.14 5.44 -5.07
C SER A 227 18.14 4.39 -6.18
N LYS A 228 19.28 3.74 -6.42
CA LYS A 228 19.37 2.66 -7.41
C LYS A 228 18.40 1.54 -7.04
N GLY A 229 17.60 1.11 -8.01
CA GLY A 229 16.56 0.07 -7.80
C GLY A 229 15.23 0.61 -7.27
N PHE A 230 15.06 1.93 -7.14
CA PHE A 230 13.79 2.59 -6.81
C PHE A 230 13.10 3.18 -8.05
N SER A 231 13.33 2.58 -9.22
CA SER A 231 12.60 2.93 -10.43
C SER A 231 11.12 2.56 -10.26
N CYS A 232 10.27 3.58 -10.16
CA CYS A 232 8.82 3.41 -10.00
C CYS A 232 8.16 3.07 -11.34
N VAL A 233 7.01 2.40 -11.27
CA VAL A 233 6.24 1.93 -12.42
C VAL A 233 5.06 2.87 -12.70
N ILE A 234 5.03 3.39 -13.91
CA ILE A 234 3.85 3.99 -14.51
C ILE A 234 3.25 2.90 -15.40
N PRO A 235 2.12 2.27 -14.99
CA PRO A 235 1.63 1.10 -15.69
C PRO A 235 1.04 1.47 -17.05
N GLN A 236 1.15 0.56 -18.02
CA GLN A 236 0.36 0.64 -19.24
C GLN A 236 -1.09 0.29 -18.92
N THR A 237 -2.02 1.21 -19.14
CA THR A 237 -3.44 1.01 -18.84
C THR A 237 -4.23 0.63 -20.09
N ALA A 238 -5.25 -0.21 -19.91
CA ALA A 238 -6.19 -0.52 -20.98
C ALA A 238 -6.99 0.72 -21.42
N THR A 239 -7.40 0.77 -22.69
CA THR A 239 -8.25 1.84 -23.24
C THR A 239 -9.51 2.03 -22.39
N GLY A 240 -9.83 3.29 -22.10
CA GLY A 240 -10.99 3.66 -21.28
C GLY A 240 -10.70 3.78 -19.77
N THR A 241 -9.51 3.38 -19.32
CA THR A 241 -9.06 3.68 -17.94
C THR A 241 -8.81 5.18 -17.80
N LYS A 242 -9.38 5.81 -16.77
CA LYS A 242 -9.01 7.19 -16.42
C LYS A 242 -7.67 7.16 -15.67
N THR A 243 -6.63 7.72 -16.26
CA THR A 243 -5.28 7.68 -15.68
C THR A 243 -4.80 9.08 -15.33
N SER A 244 -4.48 9.31 -14.06
CA SER A 244 -3.98 10.58 -13.55
C SER A 244 -2.68 10.34 -12.79
N VAL A 245 -1.58 10.90 -13.28
CA VAL A 245 -0.25 10.73 -12.67
C VAL A 245 0.32 12.10 -12.33
N TYR A 246 0.79 12.25 -11.10
CA TYR A 246 1.24 13.53 -10.57
C TYR A 246 2.64 13.43 -9.99
N PRO A 247 3.51 14.41 -10.25
CA PRO A 247 4.76 14.52 -9.52
C PRO A 247 4.51 15.10 -8.14
N MET A 248 5.37 14.76 -7.20
CA MET A 248 5.41 15.38 -5.88
C MET A 248 6.85 15.52 -5.41
N ALA A 249 7.16 16.63 -4.73
CA ALA A 249 8.49 16.88 -4.21
C ALA A 249 8.86 15.88 -3.09
N GLY A 250 10.14 15.54 -3.03
CA GLY A 250 10.69 14.62 -2.04
C GLY A 250 11.03 13.24 -2.57
N ARG A 251 11.48 12.39 -1.64
CA ARG A 251 11.92 11.02 -1.87
C ARG A 251 10.77 10.03 -1.71
N HIS A 252 11.08 8.76 -1.90
CA HIS A 252 10.13 7.65 -1.88
C HIS A 252 9.16 7.68 -0.66
N ALA A 253 9.70 7.90 0.54
CA ALA A 253 8.90 7.92 1.78
C ALA A 253 8.24 9.29 2.07
N THR A 254 8.66 10.36 1.39
CA THR A 254 8.15 11.72 1.67
C THR A 254 6.65 11.83 1.41
N MET A 255 6.17 11.19 0.34
CA MET A 255 4.75 11.14 0.02
C MET A 255 3.93 10.27 0.99
N ALA A 256 4.57 9.28 1.62
CA ALA A 256 3.94 8.41 2.61
C ALA A 256 3.94 9.02 4.02
N GLY A 257 4.44 10.25 4.20
CA GLY A 257 4.36 11.00 5.45
C GLY A 257 5.69 11.24 6.16
N ASN A 258 6.83 10.83 5.57
CA ASN A 258 8.13 11.18 6.11
C ASN A 258 8.44 12.66 5.79
N ALA A 259 8.55 13.49 6.83
CA ALA A 259 8.78 14.93 6.67
C ALA A 259 10.17 15.38 7.11
N THR A 260 11.16 14.46 7.20
CA THR A 260 12.53 14.84 7.53
C THR A 260 13.18 15.62 6.40
N ALA A 261 14.24 16.37 6.72
CA ALA A 261 14.96 17.19 5.74
C ALA A 261 15.58 16.36 4.60
N ASP A 262 15.82 15.06 4.82
CA ASP A 262 16.47 14.13 3.91
C ASP A 262 15.59 12.96 3.42
N GLY A 263 14.36 12.86 3.93
CA GLY A 263 13.43 11.75 3.67
C GLY A 263 13.85 10.42 4.31
N GLY A 264 14.68 10.46 5.35
CA GLY A 264 15.22 9.31 6.10
C GLY A 264 14.74 9.22 7.55
N VAL A 265 15.55 8.60 8.40
CA VAL A 265 15.26 8.48 9.85
C VAL A 265 15.49 9.85 10.49
N PRO A 266 14.56 10.37 11.33
CA PRO A 266 14.69 11.68 11.91
C PRO A 266 15.93 11.78 12.80
N ALA A 267 16.78 12.77 12.55
CA ALA A 267 17.96 13.03 13.39
C ALA A 267 17.58 13.70 14.73
N SER A 268 16.40 14.31 14.80
CA SER A 268 15.87 14.99 15.98
C SER A 268 14.36 15.22 15.88
N ALA A 269 13.72 15.63 16.98
CA ALA A 269 12.30 15.97 16.99
C ALA A 269 11.93 17.15 16.07
N SER A 270 12.84 18.11 15.88
CA SER A 270 12.62 19.22 14.94
C SER A 270 12.75 18.77 13.49
N ASP A 271 13.65 17.82 13.20
CA ASP A 271 13.83 17.27 11.86
C ASP A 271 12.56 16.53 11.39
N LEU A 272 11.89 15.79 12.29
CA LEU A 272 10.68 15.01 12.00
C LEU A 272 9.57 15.78 11.26
N LYS A 273 9.49 17.12 11.41
CA LYS A 273 8.42 17.95 10.84
C LYS A 273 8.95 19.04 9.89
N THR A 274 10.07 18.80 9.22
CA THR A 274 10.74 19.82 8.38
C THR A 274 10.03 20.09 7.05
N LEU A 275 9.57 19.05 6.35
CA LEU A 275 9.03 19.10 4.99
C LEU A 275 7.66 18.38 4.94
N VAL A 276 6.67 18.96 5.60
CA VAL A 276 5.36 18.33 5.83
C VAL A 276 4.42 18.43 4.63
N GLU A 277 4.69 19.33 3.69
CA GLU A 277 3.77 19.73 2.63
C GLU A 277 3.41 18.58 1.67
N PRO A 278 4.36 17.80 1.14
CA PRO A 278 4.07 16.70 0.22
C PRO A 278 3.09 15.67 0.79
N GLY A 279 3.37 15.15 1.99
CA GLY A 279 2.54 14.13 2.64
C GLY A 279 1.12 14.64 2.93
N ARG A 280 0.96 15.92 3.29
CA ARG A 280 -0.36 16.53 3.51
C ARG A 280 -1.17 16.66 2.23
N ILE A 281 -0.55 17.12 1.15
CA ILE A 281 -1.21 17.24 -0.16
C ILE A 281 -1.65 15.86 -0.66
N VAL A 282 -0.74 14.89 -0.64
CA VAL A 282 -1.02 13.51 -1.10
C VAL A 282 -2.12 12.87 -0.27
N ARG A 283 -2.08 13.01 1.07
CA ARG A 283 -3.14 12.51 1.95
C ARG A 283 -4.51 13.11 1.62
N HIS A 284 -4.59 14.42 1.41
CA HIS A 284 -5.84 15.08 1.05
C HIS A 284 -6.45 14.51 -0.24
N TYR A 285 -5.62 14.30 -1.27
CA TYR A 285 -6.10 13.73 -2.53
C TYR A 285 -6.45 12.24 -2.42
N ALA A 286 -5.74 11.48 -1.60
CA ALA A 286 -6.10 10.09 -1.30
C ALA A 286 -7.49 10.01 -0.64
N GLU A 287 -7.72 10.85 0.38
CA GLU A 287 -9.02 10.95 1.08
C GLU A 287 -10.14 11.39 0.13
N THR A 288 -9.85 12.31 -0.80
CA THR A 288 -10.80 12.80 -1.80
C THR A 288 -11.20 11.72 -2.80
N CYS A 289 -10.21 10.99 -3.35
CA CYS A 289 -10.46 9.82 -4.20
C CYS A 289 -11.32 8.78 -3.49
N LEU A 290 -10.94 8.41 -2.27
CA LEU A 290 -11.62 7.38 -1.50
C LEU A 290 -13.08 7.77 -1.24
N LYS A 291 -13.35 9.00 -0.79
CA LYS A 291 -14.72 9.50 -0.61
C LYS A 291 -15.53 9.42 -1.89
N ARG A 292 -14.97 9.88 -3.01
CA ARG A 292 -15.61 9.82 -4.34
C ARG A 292 -15.88 8.39 -4.81
N TRP A 293 -15.02 7.43 -4.43
CA TRP A 293 -15.20 6.01 -4.74
C TRP A 293 -16.18 5.28 -3.82
N GLY A 294 -16.78 5.98 -2.86
CA GLY A 294 -17.81 5.46 -1.95
C GLY A 294 -17.28 5.01 -0.60
N VAL A 295 -16.05 5.38 -0.25
CA VAL A 295 -15.44 5.06 1.05
C VAL A 295 -15.81 6.09 2.09
N GLN A 296 -16.22 5.63 3.26
CA GLN A 296 -16.43 6.50 4.42
C GLN A 296 -15.16 6.54 5.27
N LEU A 297 -14.62 7.76 5.46
CA LEU A 297 -13.42 8.01 6.24
C LEU A 297 -13.73 8.95 7.40
N ASN A 298 -13.18 8.63 8.56
CA ASN A 298 -13.08 9.48 9.74
C ASN A 298 -11.78 10.30 9.68
N LYS A 299 -11.68 11.39 10.46
CA LYS A 299 -10.42 12.15 10.68
C LYS A 299 -9.70 12.61 9.40
N THR A 300 -10.45 12.98 8.36
CA THR A 300 -9.90 13.52 7.10
C THR A 300 -9.35 14.93 7.27
N LEU A 301 -8.34 15.31 6.47
CA LEU A 301 -7.70 16.64 6.50
C LEU A 301 -8.62 17.76 6.03
N ASN A 302 -9.48 17.48 5.04
CA ASN A 302 -10.42 18.46 4.44
C ASN A 302 -9.76 19.81 4.06
N LEU A 303 -8.59 19.76 3.42
CA LEU A 303 -7.88 20.96 2.98
C LEU A 303 -8.71 21.76 1.99
N THR A 304 -8.75 23.08 2.16
CA THR A 304 -9.36 24.01 1.21
C THR A 304 -8.43 24.28 0.01
N PRO A 305 -8.93 24.87 -1.09
CA PRO A 305 -8.05 25.33 -2.18
C PRO A 305 -6.96 26.29 -1.71
N THR A 306 -7.24 27.14 -0.72
CA THR A 306 -6.26 28.05 -0.11
C THR A 306 -5.19 27.29 0.67
N ASP A 307 -5.58 26.26 1.44
CA ASP A 307 -4.61 25.39 2.14
C ASP A 307 -3.69 24.69 1.15
N LEU A 308 -4.24 24.13 0.07
CA LEU A 308 -3.47 23.48 -0.99
C LEU A 308 -2.47 24.46 -1.64
N GLN A 309 -2.91 25.68 -1.95
CA GLN A 309 -2.01 26.71 -2.50
C GLN A 309 -0.89 27.05 -1.53
N ASN A 310 -1.18 27.18 -0.23
CA ASN A 310 -0.17 27.46 0.79
C ASN A 310 0.85 26.33 0.92
N LEU A 311 0.41 25.07 0.87
CA LEU A 311 1.31 23.90 0.89
C LEU A 311 2.17 23.85 -0.39
N SER A 312 1.58 24.09 -1.57
CA SER A 312 2.31 24.17 -2.83
C SER A 312 3.36 25.29 -2.82
N ASN A 313 3.03 26.46 -2.27
CA ASN A 313 3.98 27.55 -2.07
C ASN A 313 5.12 27.16 -1.11
N GLY A 314 4.81 26.41 -0.05
CA GLY A 314 5.80 25.84 0.86
C GLY A 314 6.79 24.91 0.14
N ILE A 315 6.30 24.04 -0.74
CA ILE A 315 7.15 23.17 -1.56
C ILE A 315 8.12 24.01 -2.42
N VAL A 316 7.62 25.04 -3.10
CA VAL A 316 8.45 25.89 -3.96
C VAL A 316 9.50 26.67 -3.17
N ARG A 317 9.12 27.21 -2.00
CA ARG A 317 10.05 27.88 -1.07
C ARG A 317 11.20 26.96 -0.67
N ASP A 318 10.90 25.68 -0.43
CA ASP A 318 11.86 24.68 0.04
C ASP A 318 12.46 23.81 -1.08
N GLU A 319 12.30 24.19 -2.36
CA GLU A 319 12.78 23.45 -3.54
C GLU A 319 14.27 23.06 -3.45
N ALA A 320 15.11 23.95 -2.94
CA ALA A 320 16.54 23.68 -2.75
C ALA A 320 16.81 22.54 -1.74
N ARG A 321 15.90 22.32 -0.78
CA ARG A 321 15.99 21.22 0.18
C ARG A 321 15.67 19.90 -0.48
N TYR A 322 14.60 19.85 -1.28
CA TYR A 322 14.25 18.66 -2.05
C TYR A 322 15.32 18.28 -3.07
N LYS A 323 15.96 19.24 -3.75
CA LYS A 323 17.08 18.93 -4.66
C LYS A 323 18.28 18.29 -3.96
N ARG A 324 18.55 18.62 -2.69
CA ARG A 324 19.63 17.96 -1.94
C ARG A 324 19.37 16.47 -1.73
N MET A 325 18.11 16.06 -1.70
CA MET A 325 17.73 14.66 -1.58
C MET A 325 18.21 13.79 -2.75
N HIS A 326 18.55 14.37 -3.90
CA HIS A 326 19.08 13.64 -5.06
C HIS A 326 20.39 12.91 -4.76
N ASN A 327 21.12 13.32 -3.71
CA ASN A 327 22.38 12.73 -3.29
C ASN A 327 22.23 11.69 -2.17
N ILE A 328 21.00 11.32 -1.80
CA ILE A 328 20.71 10.45 -0.66
C ILE A 328 20.06 9.17 -1.18
N SER A 329 20.61 8.01 -0.77
CA SER A 329 20.19 6.71 -1.30
C SER A 329 19.78 5.74 -0.18
N TYR A 330 18.72 4.97 -0.44
CA TYR A 330 18.34 3.80 0.38
C TYR A 330 19.19 2.57 0.07
N THR A 331 19.90 2.54 -1.05
CA THR A 331 20.65 1.38 -1.56
C THR A 331 22.14 1.67 -1.71
N TYR A 332 22.65 2.68 -1.00
CA TYR A 332 24.02 3.21 -1.07
C TYR A 332 24.42 3.89 -2.40
N PHE A 333 23.75 3.56 -3.51
CA PHE A 333 24.02 4.12 -4.83
C PHE A 333 22.86 4.97 -5.33
N THR A 334 23.17 6.08 -6.00
CA THR A 334 22.18 6.88 -6.73
C THR A 334 22.22 6.55 -8.22
N GLU A 335 21.08 6.69 -8.90
CA GLU A 335 20.91 6.59 -10.35
C GLU A 335 20.44 7.94 -10.89
N LEU A 336 21.11 8.43 -11.92
CA LEU A 336 20.76 9.65 -12.63
C LEU A 336 20.63 9.32 -14.11
N ASP A 337 19.46 9.58 -14.68
CA ASP A 337 19.27 9.51 -16.13
C ASP A 337 19.20 10.93 -16.66
N LYS A 338 20.31 11.45 -17.17
CA LYS A 338 20.45 12.83 -17.68
C LYS A 338 20.04 13.91 -16.65
N GLY A 339 20.26 13.65 -15.37
CA GLY A 339 19.88 14.55 -14.26
C GLY A 339 18.45 14.37 -13.76
N GLU A 340 17.65 13.52 -14.41
CA GLU A 340 16.30 13.17 -13.99
C GLU A 340 16.25 11.85 -13.23
N ARG A 341 15.11 11.61 -12.56
CA ARG A 341 14.79 10.29 -12.00
C ARG A 341 14.54 9.31 -13.15
N TYR A 342 15.13 8.13 -13.04
CA TYR A 342 14.83 7.02 -13.93
C TYR A 342 13.53 6.32 -13.49
N VAL A 343 12.56 6.18 -14.39
CA VAL A 343 11.26 5.54 -14.12
C VAL A 343 10.95 4.51 -15.19
N SER A 344 9.96 3.65 -14.92
CA SER A 344 9.50 2.65 -15.86
C SER A 344 8.11 3.01 -16.39
N LEU A 345 7.98 3.18 -17.71
CA LEU A 345 6.70 3.28 -18.40
C LEU A 345 6.35 1.92 -18.99
N GLY A 346 5.46 1.19 -18.31
CA GLY A 346 5.29 -0.24 -18.53
C GLY A 346 6.58 -0.99 -18.18
N SER A 347 7.17 -1.68 -19.15
CA SER A 347 8.47 -2.36 -19.00
C SER A 347 9.66 -1.54 -19.50
N ASN A 348 9.43 -0.32 -20.00
CA ASN A 348 10.45 0.49 -20.66
C ASN A 348 10.98 1.57 -19.72
N GLY A 349 12.29 1.63 -19.53
CA GLY A 349 12.95 2.71 -18.81
C GLY A 349 12.87 4.04 -19.56
N VAL A 350 12.46 5.10 -18.87
CA VAL A 350 12.37 6.45 -19.43
C VAL A 350 12.74 7.51 -18.38
N PRO A 351 13.17 8.71 -18.80
CA PRO A 351 13.30 9.86 -17.91
C PRO A 351 11.94 10.28 -17.33
N PHE A 352 11.93 10.78 -16.09
CA PHE A 352 10.72 11.20 -15.39
C PHE A 352 9.85 12.17 -16.20
N SER A 353 10.44 13.15 -16.88
CA SER A 353 9.70 14.15 -17.64
C SER A 353 9.12 13.65 -18.97
N ALA A 354 9.52 12.44 -19.41
CA ALA A 354 8.98 11.80 -20.61
C ALA A 354 7.57 11.24 -20.38
N VAL A 355 7.15 11.04 -19.12
CA VAL A 355 5.81 10.55 -18.78
C VAL A 355 4.79 11.68 -18.85
N LYS A 356 4.28 11.90 -20.06
CA LYS A 356 3.23 12.89 -20.39
C LYS A 356 2.48 12.44 -21.65
N GLY A 357 1.39 13.12 -21.96
CA GLY A 357 0.58 12.87 -23.15
C GLY A 357 -0.91 12.75 -22.86
N PRO A 358 -1.74 12.66 -23.91
CA PRO A 358 -3.21 12.74 -23.81
C PRO A 358 -3.86 11.54 -23.11
N ILE A 359 -3.09 10.47 -22.87
CA ILE A 359 -3.55 9.33 -22.07
C ILE A 359 -3.67 9.66 -20.58
N TYR A 360 -3.02 10.74 -20.14
CA TYR A 360 -3.06 11.21 -18.77
C TYR A 360 -3.99 12.40 -18.62
N ASN A 361 -4.57 12.54 -17.44
CA ASN A 361 -5.31 13.72 -17.03
C ASN A 361 -4.72 14.25 -15.71
N PRO A 362 -4.00 15.39 -15.72
CA PRO A 362 -3.72 16.25 -16.87
C PRO A 362 -2.72 15.64 -17.87
N ALA A 363 -2.77 16.10 -19.13
CA ALA A 363 -1.87 15.63 -20.19
C ALA A 363 -0.39 15.96 -19.94
N THR A 364 -0.10 16.88 -19.02
CA THR A 364 1.25 17.20 -18.55
C THR A 364 1.87 16.08 -17.73
N GLY A 365 1.07 15.13 -17.19
CA GLY A 365 1.56 13.96 -16.45
C GLY A 365 2.57 14.33 -15.36
N LEU A 366 3.74 13.69 -15.38
CA LEU A 366 4.80 13.91 -14.38
C LEU A 366 5.55 15.25 -14.51
N THR A 367 5.18 16.08 -15.50
CA THR A 367 5.68 17.46 -15.62
C THR A 367 4.72 18.51 -15.04
N THR A 368 3.57 18.08 -14.49
CA THR A 368 2.59 18.98 -13.89
C THR A 368 3.22 19.76 -12.73
N SER A 369 3.06 21.09 -12.74
CA SER A 369 3.59 21.94 -11.68
C SER A 369 2.82 21.74 -10.38
N VAL A 370 3.54 21.61 -9.25
CA VAL A 370 2.91 21.59 -7.92
C VAL A 370 2.14 22.88 -7.59
N LEU A 371 2.44 23.98 -8.28
CA LEU A 371 1.70 25.25 -8.16
C LEU A 371 0.36 25.25 -8.92
N ASP A 372 0.18 24.33 -9.87
CA ASP A 372 -1.07 24.22 -10.63
C ASP A 372 -2.10 23.43 -9.81
N VAL A 373 -2.58 24.03 -8.73
CA VAL A 373 -3.59 23.43 -7.86
C VAL A 373 -4.84 23.02 -8.66
N ALA A 374 -5.16 23.75 -9.74
CA ALA A 374 -6.30 23.45 -10.60
C ALA A 374 -6.12 22.12 -11.35
N ALA A 375 -4.93 21.81 -11.85
CA ALA A 375 -4.64 20.52 -12.50
C ALA A 375 -4.86 19.32 -11.56
N TYR A 376 -4.61 19.48 -10.25
CA TYR A 376 -4.87 18.44 -9.26
C TYR A 376 -6.35 18.37 -8.82
N ARG A 377 -7.18 19.40 -9.10
CA ARG A 377 -8.63 19.36 -8.79
C ARG A 377 -9.39 18.33 -9.61
N VAL A 378 -8.82 17.82 -10.70
CA VAL A 378 -9.41 16.72 -11.48
C VAL A 378 -9.55 15.43 -10.64
N ILE A 379 -8.79 15.34 -9.54
CA ILE A 379 -8.89 14.28 -8.52
C ILE A 379 -10.14 14.46 -7.62
N GLY A 380 -10.72 15.67 -7.58
CA GLY A 380 -11.90 16.05 -6.80
C GLY A 380 -13.20 15.39 -7.23
#